data_AF-A0A453S1F8-F1
#
_entry.id   AF-A0A453S1F8-F1
#
_cell.length_a   1.000
_cell.length_b   1.000
_cell.length_c   1.000
_cell.angle_alpha   90.00
_cell.angle_beta   90.00
_cell.angle_gamma   90.00
#
_symmetry.space_group_name_H-M   'P 1'
#
loop_
_entity.id
_entity.type
_entity.pdbx_description
1 polymer ?
#
loop_
_entity_poly.entity_id
_entity_poly.type
_entity_poly.pdbx_seq_one_letter_code
_entity_poly.pdbx_strand_id
1 'polypeptide(L)'
;MESVEALVAHIQGLSGSADELAQLHGLLKQADGDALRAHSAGLLPFLSHLHPGAHSLGYLYLLDSFVSSSANLRAHAGGDLLVTVADFLTSCSADQIRMAPDKFLNVCRVLKNEVMQLNAPIRGIAPLRAAVRKIQTSSEQLTPLHAEYLMLCLLAKQYKAGLSVLEDDIFEVDQPKDLFLYCYYGAMIYIGLKKFRKALELLHNAVTAPMSSLNAITVEAYKKYVLVSLIQSGQIENR
;
A
#
# COMPACT_ATOMS: atom_id res chain seq x y z
N MET A 1 26.82 -19.30 -3.94
CA MET A 1 25.49 -18.76 -3.59
C MET A 1 25.03 -19.55 -2.38
N GLU A 2 24.67 -18.88 -1.30
CA GLU A 2 24.14 -19.56 -0.11
C GLU A 2 22.76 -20.17 -0.45
N SER A 3 22.43 -21.35 0.07
CA SER A 3 21.15 -21.99 -0.26
C SER A 3 19.98 -21.25 0.40
N VAL A 4 18.76 -21.42 -0.14
CA VAL A 4 17.56 -20.78 0.42
C VAL A 4 17.32 -21.26 1.86
N GLU A 5 17.63 -22.51 2.16
CA GLU A 5 17.54 -23.10 3.50
C GLU A 5 18.46 -22.40 4.50
N ALA A 6 19.70 -22.13 4.11
CA ALA A 6 20.65 -21.41 4.94
C ALA A 6 20.22 -19.96 5.16
N LEU A 7 19.67 -19.30 4.13
CA LEU A 7 19.08 -17.97 4.28
C LEU A 7 17.91 -17.96 5.28
N VAL A 8 17.04 -18.97 5.24
CA VAL A 8 15.92 -19.12 6.19
C VAL A 8 16.44 -19.31 7.62
N ALA A 9 17.50 -20.09 7.81
CA ALA A 9 18.15 -20.24 9.12
C ALA A 9 18.71 -18.91 9.65
N HIS A 10 19.34 -18.10 8.78
CA HIS A 10 19.78 -16.74 9.15
C HIS A 10 18.62 -15.83 9.51
N ILE A 11 17.52 -15.88 8.76
CA ILE A 11 16.32 -15.09 9.08
C ILE A 11 15.80 -15.45 10.47
N GLN A 12 15.72 -16.74 10.81
CA GLN A 12 15.26 -17.19 12.13
C GLN A 12 16.23 -16.79 13.25
N GLY A 13 17.54 -16.85 13.01
CA GLY A 13 18.57 -16.54 14.00
C GLY A 13 18.82 -15.05 14.24
N LEU A 14 18.60 -14.20 13.23
CA LEU A 14 19.01 -12.78 13.25
C LEU A 14 17.83 -11.79 13.29
N SER A 15 16.65 -12.23 13.74
CA SER A 15 15.46 -11.37 13.84
C SER A 15 15.17 -10.84 15.26
N GLY A 16 16.06 -11.11 16.24
CA GLY A 16 15.79 -10.88 17.66
C GLY A 16 16.07 -9.46 18.16
N SER A 17 17.14 -8.83 17.68
CA SER A 17 17.60 -7.50 18.11
C SER A 17 17.88 -6.55 16.93
N ALA A 18 18.06 -5.25 17.21
CA ALA A 18 18.32 -4.25 16.17
C ALA A 18 19.65 -4.49 15.44
N ASP A 19 20.70 -4.90 16.16
CA ASP A 19 22.01 -5.19 15.57
C ASP A 19 21.97 -6.44 14.69
N GLU A 20 21.29 -7.49 15.16
CA GLU A 20 21.03 -8.70 14.37
C GLU A 20 20.20 -8.39 13.11
N LEU A 21 19.17 -7.55 13.22
CA LEU A 21 18.37 -7.13 12.07
C LEU A 21 19.19 -6.32 11.05
N ALA A 22 20.12 -5.48 11.52
CA ALA A 22 21.03 -4.76 10.63
C ALA A 22 21.97 -5.73 9.89
N GLN A 23 22.50 -6.73 10.59
CA GLN A 23 23.29 -7.80 9.98
C GLN A 23 22.48 -8.60 8.97
N LEU A 24 21.25 -9.01 9.33
CA LEU A 24 20.33 -9.74 8.46
C LEU A 24 20.01 -8.93 7.20
N HIS A 25 19.76 -7.63 7.34
CA HIS A 25 19.50 -6.75 6.21
C HIS A 25 20.68 -6.71 5.23
N GLY A 26 21.92 -6.70 5.74
CA GLY A 26 23.12 -6.81 4.92
C GLY A 26 23.17 -8.11 4.11
N LEU A 27 22.89 -9.25 4.75
CA LEU A 27 22.83 -10.56 4.08
C LEU A 27 21.71 -10.62 3.03
N LEU A 28 20.52 -10.13 3.37
CA LEU A 28 19.37 -10.11 2.47
C LEU A 28 19.63 -9.23 1.24
N LYS A 29 20.30 -8.09 1.39
CA LYS A 29 20.71 -7.24 0.26
C LYS A 29 21.70 -7.94 -0.67
N GLN A 30 22.60 -8.77 -0.14
CA GLN A 30 23.53 -9.54 -0.95
C GLN A 30 22.85 -10.69 -1.69
N ALA A 31 21.83 -11.31 -1.08
CA ALA A 31 21.03 -12.37 -1.69
C ALA A 31 19.96 -11.85 -2.67
N ASP A 32 19.60 -10.56 -2.59
CA ASP A 32 18.59 -9.93 -3.44
C ASP A 32 18.99 -9.90 -4.92
N GLY A 33 18.00 -9.72 -5.79
CA GLY A 33 18.20 -9.70 -7.24
C GLY A 33 18.15 -11.09 -7.86
N ASP A 34 19.09 -11.39 -8.77
CA ASP A 34 18.98 -12.55 -9.65
C ASP A 34 19.07 -13.90 -8.90
N ALA A 35 19.78 -13.95 -7.77
CA ALA A 35 19.93 -15.15 -6.95
C ALA A 35 18.59 -15.65 -6.37
N LEU A 36 17.86 -14.77 -5.68
CA LEU A 36 16.52 -15.06 -5.16
C LEU A 36 15.50 -15.22 -6.28
N ARG A 37 15.60 -14.42 -7.35
CA ARG A 37 14.66 -14.52 -8.50
C ARG A 37 14.78 -15.83 -9.25
N ALA A 38 15.99 -16.36 -9.43
CA ALA A 38 16.23 -17.64 -10.09
C ALA A 38 15.53 -18.81 -9.37
N HIS A 39 15.37 -18.71 -8.05
CA HIS A 39 14.72 -19.74 -7.22
C HIS A 39 13.31 -19.32 -6.76
N SER A 40 12.76 -18.24 -7.34
CA SER A 40 11.53 -17.60 -6.86
C SER A 40 10.34 -18.55 -6.77
N ALA A 41 10.18 -19.48 -7.72
CA ALA A 41 9.06 -20.43 -7.74
C ALA A 41 9.04 -21.36 -6.51
N GLY A 42 10.20 -21.64 -5.91
CA GLY A 42 10.34 -22.52 -4.76
C GLY A 42 10.32 -21.81 -3.41
N LEU A 43 10.13 -20.49 -3.36
CA LEU A 43 10.24 -19.72 -2.10
C LEU A 43 9.01 -19.84 -1.19
N LEU A 44 7.83 -20.07 -1.77
CA LEU A 44 6.57 -20.04 -1.02
C LEU A 44 6.51 -21.05 0.15
N PRO A 45 6.95 -22.32 0.00
CA PRO A 45 6.98 -23.27 1.11
C PRO A 45 7.83 -22.81 2.29
N PHE A 46 8.91 -22.07 2.05
CA PHE A 46 9.78 -21.58 3.12
C PHE A 46 9.13 -20.51 3.99
N LEU A 47 8.12 -19.80 3.49
CA LEU A 47 7.36 -18.84 4.29
C LEU A 47 6.62 -19.51 5.45
N SER A 48 6.28 -20.81 5.34
CA SER A 48 5.64 -21.56 6.44
C SER A 48 6.55 -21.79 7.64
N HIS A 49 7.87 -21.69 7.46
CA HIS A 49 8.86 -21.78 8.54
C HIS A 49 9.15 -20.41 9.20
N LEU A 50 8.52 -19.33 8.73
CA LEU A 50 8.76 -17.98 9.19
C LEU A 50 7.49 -17.38 9.80
N HIS A 51 7.62 -16.75 10.97
CA HIS A 51 6.52 -16.03 11.57
C HIS A 51 6.42 -14.61 10.96
N PRO A 52 5.27 -14.21 10.38
CA PRO A 52 5.11 -12.92 9.70
C PRO A 52 5.50 -11.71 10.55
N GLY A 53 5.21 -11.73 11.85
CA GLY A 53 5.59 -10.66 12.80
C GLY A 53 7.08 -10.67 13.17
N ALA A 54 7.58 -11.74 13.79
CA ALA A 54 8.97 -11.85 14.25
C ALA A 54 10.00 -11.78 13.12
N HIS A 55 9.72 -12.37 11.94
CA HIS A 55 10.67 -12.50 10.83
C HIS A 55 10.31 -11.62 9.63
N SER A 56 9.65 -10.48 9.87
CA SER A 56 9.04 -9.65 8.83
C SER A 56 10.00 -9.24 7.71
N LEU A 57 11.25 -8.87 8.04
CA LEU A 57 12.23 -8.41 7.06
C LEU A 57 12.60 -9.53 6.08
N GLY A 58 12.99 -10.70 6.60
CA GLY A 58 13.29 -11.86 5.78
C GLY A 58 12.08 -12.35 4.99
N TYR A 59 10.93 -12.43 5.65
CA TYR A 59 9.65 -12.79 5.02
C TYR A 59 9.34 -11.87 3.83
N LEU A 60 9.53 -10.55 4.00
CA LEU A 60 9.30 -9.55 2.97
C LEU A 60 10.18 -9.78 1.74
N TYR A 61 11.48 -10.06 1.92
CA TYR A 61 12.41 -10.31 0.81
C TYR A 61 12.02 -11.54 -0.01
N LEU A 62 11.65 -12.63 0.67
CA LEU A 62 11.22 -13.86 0.00
C LEU A 62 9.89 -13.65 -0.73
N LEU A 63 8.93 -13.00 -0.06
CA LEU A 63 7.61 -12.73 -0.64
C LEU A 63 7.72 -11.78 -1.83
N ASP A 64 8.45 -10.67 -1.72
CA ASP A 64 8.70 -9.70 -2.80
C ASP A 64 9.33 -10.37 -4.02
N SER A 65 10.33 -11.22 -3.80
CA SER A 65 10.99 -11.98 -4.87
C SER A 65 10.02 -12.96 -5.56
N PHE A 66 9.16 -13.61 -4.79
CA PHE A 66 8.13 -14.51 -5.31
C PHE A 66 7.09 -13.77 -6.16
N VAL A 67 6.50 -12.70 -5.61
CA VAL A 67 5.38 -11.97 -6.24
C VAL A 67 5.81 -11.09 -7.41
N SER A 68 7.11 -10.79 -7.53
CA SER A 68 7.67 -10.08 -8.68
C SER A 68 7.65 -10.92 -9.98
N SER A 69 7.46 -12.24 -9.88
CA SER A 69 7.34 -13.13 -11.04
C SER A 69 5.88 -13.33 -11.43
N SER A 70 5.50 -12.85 -12.62
CA SER A 70 4.15 -13.04 -13.16
C SER A 70 3.80 -14.52 -13.41
N ALA A 71 4.79 -15.37 -13.67
CA ALA A 71 4.60 -16.81 -13.77
C ALA A 71 4.19 -17.42 -12.43
N ASN A 72 4.81 -16.99 -11.33
CA ASN A 72 4.47 -17.46 -9.98
C ASN A 72 3.07 -17.04 -9.57
N LEU A 73 2.68 -15.79 -9.84
CA LEU A 73 1.33 -15.29 -9.59
C LEU A 73 0.27 -16.12 -10.32
N ARG A 74 0.48 -16.38 -11.61
CA ARG A 74 -0.45 -17.19 -12.43
C ARG A 74 -0.57 -18.62 -11.92
N ALA A 75 0.54 -19.23 -11.52
CA ALA A 75 0.54 -20.58 -10.96
C ALA A 75 -0.25 -20.68 -9.64
N HIS A 76 -0.41 -19.57 -8.91
CA HIS A 76 -1.05 -19.51 -7.59
C HIS A 76 -2.31 -18.63 -7.57
N ALA A 77 -2.93 -18.41 -8.73
CA ALA A 77 -4.12 -17.57 -8.89
C ALA A 77 -5.36 -18.07 -8.08
N GLY A 78 -5.27 -19.22 -7.41
CA GLY A 78 -6.34 -19.87 -6.63
C GLY A 78 -6.64 -19.28 -5.24
N GLY A 79 -5.93 -18.23 -4.81
CA GLY A 79 -6.28 -17.45 -3.62
C GLY A 79 -5.45 -17.71 -2.36
N ASP A 80 -4.78 -18.86 -2.25
CA ASP A 80 -3.91 -19.18 -1.10
C ASP A 80 -2.78 -18.16 -0.95
N LEU A 81 -2.16 -17.76 -2.07
CA LEU A 81 -1.15 -16.70 -2.07
C LEU A 81 -1.72 -15.36 -1.57
N LEU A 82 -2.96 -15.03 -1.91
CA LEU A 82 -3.59 -13.79 -1.45
C LEU A 82 -3.87 -13.81 0.05
N VAL A 83 -4.22 -14.98 0.61
CA VAL A 83 -4.34 -15.15 2.06
C VAL A 83 -2.98 -14.95 2.71
N THR A 84 -1.93 -15.61 2.22
CA THR A 84 -0.55 -15.43 2.70
C THR A 84 -0.09 -13.97 2.68
N VAL A 85 -0.34 -13.26 1.58
CA VAL A 85 0.01 -11.83 1.44
C VAL A 85 -0.81 -10.98 2.42
N ALA A 86 -2.12 -11.22 2.52
CA ALA A 86 -3.00 -10.47 3.43
C ALA A 86 -2.61 -10.68 4.91
N ASP A 87 -2.32 -11.92 5.29
CA ASP A 87 -1.88 -12.29 6.65
C ASP A 87 -0.55 -11.64 6.99
N PHE A 88 0.39 -11.60 6.04
CA PHE A 88 1.65 -10.90 6.21
C PHE A 88 1.44 -9.40 6.43
N LEU A 89 0.71 -8.70 5.56
CA LEU A 89 0.49 -7.25 5.68
C LEU A 89 -0.21 -6.87 7.00
N THR A 90 -1.12 -7.73 7.49
CA THR A 90 -1.80 -7.51 8.77
C THR A 90 -0.92 -7.83 9.98
N SER A 91 -0.01 -8.80 9.89
CA SER A 91 0.76 -9.30 11.05
C SER A 91 2.21 -8.81 11.14
N CYS A 92 2.79 -8.26 10.07
CA CYS A 92 4.19 -7.85 10.04
C CYS A 92 4.53 -6.71 11.03
N SER A 93 5.79 -6.64 11.43
CA SER A 93 6.40 -5.58 12.23
C SER A 93 6.67 -4.35 11.36
N ALA A 94 6.22 -3.19 11.84
CA ALA A 94 6.45 -1.91 11.17
C ALA A 94 7.94 -1.56 11.08
N ASP A 95 8.71 -1.80 12.15
CA ASP A 95 10.13 -1.44 12.20
C ASP A 95 10.93 -2.23 11.17
N GLN A 96 10.63 -3.51 11.01
CA GLN A 96 11.32 -4.37 10.05
C GLN A 96 10.94 -4.05 8.60
N ILE A 97 9.66 -3.85 8.28
CA ILE A 97 9.26 -3.54 6.90
C ILE A 97 9.75 -2.16 6.43
N ARG A 98 9.92 -1.20 7.35
CA ARG A 98 10.49 0.12 7.05
C ARG A 98 11.98 0.07 6.69
N MET A 99 12.68 -1.03 6.96
CA MET A 99 14.06 -1.22 6.49
C MET A 99 14.14 -1.45 4.97
N ALA A 100 13.05 -1.90 4.34
CA ALA A 100 12.97 -2.16 2.89
C ALA A 100 11.62 -1.69 2.31
N PRO A 101 11.35 -0.37 2.31
CA PRO A 101 10.02 0.18 1.99
C PRO A 101 9.58 -0.12 0.55
N ASP A 102 10.49 -0.08 -0.42
CA ASP A 102 10.16 -0.34 -1.83
C ASP A 102 9.60 -1.76 -2.06
N LYS A 103 10.17 -2.75 -1.36
CA LYS A 103 9.69 -4.14 -1.39
C LYS A 103 8.31 -4.26 -0.77
N PHE A 104 8.10 -3.59 0.36
CA PHE A 104 6.80 -3.59 1.04
C PHE A 104 5.70 -2.94 0.16
N LEU A 105 6.02 -1.81 -0.48
CA LEU A 105 5.14 -1.15 -1.43
C LEU A 105 4.84 -2.03 -2.65
N ASN A 106 5.81 -2.80 -3.14
CA ASN A 106 5.58 -3.75 -4.23
C ASN A 106 4.60 -4.85 -3.83
N VAL A 107 4.76 -5.47 -2.66
CA VAL A 107 3.83 -6.49 -2.15
C VAL A 107 2.41 -5.93 -2.00
N CYS A 108 2.25 -4.72 -1.46
CA CYS A 108 0.96 -4.04 -1.36
C CYS A 108 0.33 -3.81 -2.75
N ARG A 109 1.13 -3.34 -3.70
CA ARG A 109 0.72 -3.10 -5.09
C ARG A 109 0.26 -4.39 -5.77
N VAL A 110 0.97 -5.49 -5.57
CA VAL A 110 0.57 -6.81 -6.10
C VAL A 110 -0.75 -7.24 -5.48
N LEU A 111 -0.91 -7.18 -4.16
CA LEU A 111 -2.20 -7.51 -3.52
C LEU A 111 -3.35 -6.71 -4.15
N LYS A 112 -3.19 -5.39 -4.27
CA LYS A 112 -4.18 -4.51 -4.90
C LYS A 112 -4.50 -4.94 -6.33
N ASN A 113 -3.49 -5.26 -7.14
CA ASN A 113 -3.70 -5.67 -8.53
C ASN A 113 -4.45 -7.01 -8.61
N GLU A 114 -4.10 -7.98 -7.78
CA GLU A 114 -4.73 -9.30 -7.77
C GLU A 114 -6.19 -9.23 -7.31
N VAL A 115 -6.50 -8.49 -6.23
CA VAL A 115 -7.90 -8.34 -5.79
C VAL A 115 -8.74 -7.57 -6.81
N MET A 116 -8.12 -6.69 -7.60
CA MET A 116 -8.78 -6.01 -8.72
C MET A 116 -9.04 -6.96 -9.89
N GLN A 117 -8.08 -7.82 -10.25
CA GLN A 117 -8.28 -8.83 -11.31
C GLN A 117 -9.38 -9.83 -10.93
N LEU A 118 -9.48 -10.20 -9.66
CA LEU A 118 -10.53 -11.08 -9.14
C LEU A 118 -11.89 -10.38 -8.95
N ASN A 119 -12.01 -9.09 -9.28
CA ASN A 119 -13.20 -8.27 -9.01
C ASN A 119 -13.65 -8.33 -7.52
N ALA A 120 -12.70 -8.47 -6.60
CA ALA A 120 -12.94 -8.61 -5.16
C ALA A 120 -12.18 -7.54 -4.34
N PRO A 121 -12.31 -6.23 -4.65
CA PRO A 121 -11.53 -5.17 -4.01
C PRO A 121 -11.68 -5.11 -2.49
N ILE A 122 -12.81 -5.59 -1.95
CA ILE A 122 -13.07 -5.67 -0.51
C ILE A 122 -12.00 -6.50 0.24
N ARG A 123 -11.40 -7.50 -0.41
CA ARG A 123 -10.36 -8.37 0.18
C ARG A 123 -9.07 -7.61 0.48
N GLY A 124 -8.79 -6.52 -0.24
CA GLY A 124 -7.61 -5.70 -0.01
C GLY A 124 -7.78 -4.61 1.06
N ILE A 125 -9.00 -4.34 1.54
CA ILE A 125 -9.27 -3.22 2.45
C ILE A 125 -8.56 -3.41 3.80
N ALA A 126 -8.78 -4.52 4.49
CA ALA A 126 -8.19 -4.73 5.81
C ALA A 126 -6.65 -4.82 5.75
N PRO A 127 -6.04 -5.58 4.82
CA PRO A 127 -4.59 -5.63 4.68
C PRO A 127 -3.95 -4.28 4.32
N LEU A 128 -4.49 -3.55 3.35
CA LEU A 128 -3.92 -2.25 2.97
C LEU A 128 -4.12 -1.19 4.05
N ARG A 129 -5.23 -1.23 4.80
CA ARG A 129 -5.40 -0.33 5.96
C ARG A 129 -4.30 -0.55 7.00
N ALA A 130 -3.97 -1.82 7.31
CA ALA A 130 -2.86 -2.13 8.20
C ALA A 130 -1.53 -1.67 7.62
N ALA A 131 -1.31 -1.90 6.32
CA ALA A 131 -0.09 -1.52 5.63
C ALA A 131 0.16 0.00 5.63
N VAL A 132 -0.87 0.83 5.42
CA VAL A 132 -0.78 2.30 5.50
C VAL A 132 -0.16 2.73 6.83
N ARG A 133 -0.69 2.23 7.95
CA ARG A 133 -0.22 2.59 9.29
C ARG A 133 1.20 2.12 9.58
N LYS A 134 1.59 0.97 9.05
CA LYS A 134 2.93 0.39 9.28
C LYS A 134 4.02 1.08 8.49
N ILE A 135 3.75 1.49 7.25
CA ILE A 135 4.78 2.11 6.40
C ILE A 135 5.01 3.58 6.74
N GLN A 136 3.98 4.28 7.22
CA GLN A 136 4.09 5.66 7.72
C GLN A 136 5.18 5.78 8.79
N THR A 137 6.05 6.78 8.70
CA THR A 137 6.99 7.13 9.79
C THR A 137 6.36 8.06 10.81
N SER A 138 5.35 8.85 10.39
CA SER A 138 4.53 9.73 11.22
C SER A 138 3.06 9.56 10.81
N SER A 139 2.11 9.89 11.71
CA SER A 139 0.68 9.92 11.35
C SER A 139 0.34 11.03 10.34
N GLU A 140 1.23 12.03 10.20
CA GLU A 140 1.05 13.19 9.34
C GLU A 140 1.57 12.97 7.91
N GLN A 141 2.24 11.84 7.67
CA GLN A 141 2.84 11.50 6.40
C GLN A 141 1.84 10.91 5.42
N LEU A 142 1.74 11.52 4.24
CA LEU A 142 1.07 10.93 3.09
C LEU A 142 1.98 9.94 2.38
N THR A 143 1.50 8.71 2.25
CA THR A 143 2.20 7.65 1.50
C THR A 143 1.38 7.23 0.28
N PRO A 144 2.01 6.65 -0.77
CA PRO A 144 1.30 6.15 -1.95
C PRO A 144 0.16 5.16 -1.61
N LEU A 145 0.29 4.43 -0.51
CA LEU A 145 -0.71 3.45 -0.07
C LEU A 145 -2.04 4.09 0.35
N HIS A 146 -2.06 5.36 0.75
CA HIS A 146 -3.32 6.04 1.08
C HIS A 146 -4.24 6.07 -0.14
N ALA A 147 -3.71 6.48 -1.29
CA ALA A 147 -4.46 6.53 -2.53
C ALA A 147 -4.94 5.13 -2.96
N GLU A 148 -4.07 4.11 -2.89
CA GLU A 148 -4.43 2.74 -3.24
C GLU A 148 -5.54 2.18 -2.32
N TYR A 149 -5.43 2.43 -1.01
CA TYR A 149 -6.43 2.04 -0.03
C TYR A 149 -7.80 2.71 -0.27
N LEU A 150 -7.80 4.03 -0.51
CA LEU A 150 -9.03 4.78 -0.78
C LEU A 150 -9.69 4.33 -2.09
N MET A 151 -8.90 4.01 -3.12
CA MET A 151 -9.40 3.44 -4.37
C MET A 151 -10.13 2.11 -4.12
N LEU A 152 -9.56 1.20 -3.32
CA LEU A 152 -10.23 -0.06 -2.98
C LEU A 152 -11.53 0.18 -2.19
N CYS A 153 -11.52 1.10 -1.22
CA CYS A 153 -12.72 1.46 -0.46
C CYS A 153 -13.83 2.01 -1.37
N LEU A 154 -13.48 2.86 -2.34
CA LEU A 154 -14.41 3.43 -3.30
C LEU A 154 -15.04 2.34 -4.19
N LEU A 155 -14.20 1.46 -4.76
CA LEU A 155 -14.64 0.40 -5.67
C LEU A 155 -15.48 -0.67 -4.96
N ALA A 156 -15.13 -1.02 -3.71
CA ALA A 156 -15.91 -1.93 -2.88
C ALA A 156 -17.14 -1.27 -2.22
N LYS A 157 -17.36 0.03 -2.46
CA LYS A 157 -18.41 0.86 -1.82
C LYS A 157 -18.35 0.84 -0.28
N GLN A 158 -17.16 0.63 0.28
CA GLN A 158 -16.91 0.63 1.72
C GLN A 158 -16.41 2.00 2.20
N TYR A 159 -17.25 3.03 2.03
CA TYR A 159 -16.87 4.42 2.30
C TYR A 159 -16.50 4.69 3.77
N LYS A 160 -17.17 4.02 4.70
CA LYS A 160 -16.86 4.14 6.14
C LYS A 160 -15.45 3.65 6.47
N ALA A 161 -14.95 2.64 5.75
CA ALA A 161 -13.58 2.16 5.96
C ALA A 161 -12.58 3.27 5.58
N GLY A 162 -12.79 3.93 4.43
CA GLY A 162 -11.93 5.01 3.96
C GLY A 162 -11.81 6.21 4.91
N LEU A 163 -12.81 6.46 5.77
CA LEU A 163 -12.73 7.52 6.77
C LEU A 163 -11.56 7.36 7.73
N SER A 164 -11.11 6.12 7.99
CA SER A 164 -10.03 5.86 8.95
C SER A 164 -8.67 6.44 8.55
N VAL A 165 -8.51 6.92 7.31
CA VAL A 165 -7.30 7.64 6.87
C VAL A 165 -7.62 9.06 6.37
N LEU A 166 -8.89 9.38 6.11
CA LEU A 166 -9.33 10.72 5.67
C LEU A 166 -9.59 11.69 6.83
N GLU A 167 -9.63 11.16 8.05
CA GLU A 167 -9.80 11.94 9.27
C GLU A 167 -8.47 12.19 9.99
N ASP A 168 -7.36 11.69 9.43
CA ASP A 168 -6.02 12.04 9.90
C ASP A 168 -5.61 13.42 9.38
N ASP A 169 -4.83 14.13 10.19
CA ASP A 169 -4.19 15.37 9.78
C ASP A 169 -2.92 15.06 8.98
N ILE A 170 -2.93 15.35 7.68
CA ILE A 170 -1.81 15.06 6.77
C ILE A 170 -1.12 16.37 6.37
N PHE A 171 0.17 16.48 6.72
CA PHE A 171 0.99 17.67 6.45
C PHE A 171 2.27 17.36 5.68
N GLU A 172 2.78 16.13 5.73
CA GLU A 172 4.03 15.74 5.07
C GLU A 172 3.70 15.02 3.76
N VAL A 173 4.03 15.65 2.63
CA VAL A 173 3.73 15.13 1.28
C VAL A 173 5.01 15.06 0.46
N ASP A 174 5.43 13.85 0.12
CA ASP A 174 6.66 13.61 -0.65
C ASP A 174 6.45 13.78 -2.16
N GLN A 175 5.31 13.30 -2.69
CA GLN A 175 5.02 13.25 -4.12
C GLN A 175 3.70 13.95 -4.44
N PRO A 176 3.68 14.96 -5.33
CA PRO A 176 2.46 15.67 -5.71
C PRO A 176 1.36 14.74 -6.25
N LYS A 177 1.75 13.68 -6.97
CA LYS A 177 0.82 12.68 -7.51
C LYS A 177 0.00 12.01 -6.41
N ASP A 178 0.63 11.69 -5.29
CA ASP A 178 -0.03 10.99 -4.19
C ASP A 178 -1.05 11.90 -3.52
N LEU A 179 -0.74 13.19 -3.38
CA LEU A 179 -1.69 14.21 -2.91
C LEU A 179 -2.90 14.32 -3.84
N PHE A 180 -2.69 14.42 -5.15
CA PHE A 180 -3.82 14.53 -6.10
C PHE A 180 -4.74 13.31 -6.02
N LEU A 181 -4.18 12.10 -5.96
CA LEU A 181 -4.97 10.87 -5.86
C LEU A 181 -5.68 10.74 -4.51
N TYR A 182 -5.00 11.06 -3.41
CA TYR A 182 -5.57 11.08 -2.07
C TYR A 182 -6.78 12.01 -2.00
N CYS A 183 -6.60 13.27 -2.41
CA CYS A 183 -7.66 14.27 -2.43
C CYS A 183 -8.82 13.84 -3.34
N TYR A 184 -8.53 13.34 -4.54
CA TYR A 184 -9.56 12.92 -5.49
C TYR A 184 -10.40 11.74 -4.98
N TYR A 185 -9.76 10.65 -4.56
CA TYR A 185 -10.49 9.47 -4.05
C TYR A 185 -11.17 9.76 -2.71
N GLY A 186 -10.52 10.53 -1.84
CA GLY A 186 -11.10 10.98 -0.57
C GLY A 186 -12.36 11.83 -0.77
N ALA A 187 -12.32 12.77 -1.72
CA ALA A 187 -13.48 13.56 -2.08
C ALA A 187 -14.63 12.69 -2.58
N MET A 188 -14.35 11.70 -3.45
CA MET A 188 -15.38 10.77 -3.93
C MET A 188 -16.03 9.96 -2.80
N ILE A 189 -15.24 9.54 -1.81
CA ILE A 189 -15.77 8.88 -0.59
C ILE A 189 -16.67 9.83 0.19
N TYR A 190 -16.25 11.07 0.43
CA TYR A 190 -17.10 12.07 1.12
C TYR A 190 -18.36 12.43 0.34
N ILE A 191 -18.30 12.52 -1.00
CA ILE A 191 -19.48 12.68 -1.86
C ILE A 191 -20.44 11.51 -1.70
N GLY A 192 -19.94 10.26 -1.73
CA GLY A 192 -20.75 9.06 -1.53
C GLY A 192 -21.43 9.02 -0.15
N LEU A 193 -20.82 9.65 0.85
CA LEU A 193 -21.37 9.84 2.19
C LEU A 193 -22.21 11.12 2.36
N LYS A 194 -22.41 11.91 1.30
CA LYS A 194 -23.07 13.22 1.29
C LYS A 194 -22.44 14.24 2.27
N LYS A 195 -21.16 14.09 2.61
CA LYS A 195 -20.37 15.04 3.40
C LYS A 195 -19.75 16.08 2.47
N PHE A 196 -20.58 16.87 1.79
CA PHE A 196 -20.15 17.73 0.67
C PHE A 196 -19.13 18.81 1.07
N ARG A 197 -19.21 19.39 2.27
CA ARG A 197 -18.21 20.36 2.76
C ARG A 197 -16.80 19.77 2.80
N LYS A 198 -16.63 18.60 3.41
CA LYS A 198 -15.34 17.88 3.43
C LYS A 198 -14.88 17.45 2.04
N ALA A 199 -15.82 17.09 1.15
CA ALA A 199 -15.48 16.79 -0.23
C ALA A 199 -14.93 18.03 -0.97
N LEU A 200 -15.54 19.21 -0.76
CA LEU A 200 -15.07 20.46 -1.35
C LEU A 200 -13.67 20.84 -0.86
N GLU A 201 -13.37 20.66 0.42
CA GLU A 201 -12.02 20.88 0.98
C GLU A 201 -10.96 20.04 0.22
N LEU A 202 -11.20 18.74 0.06
CA LEU A 202 -10.26 17.88 -0.67
C LEU A 202 -10.19 18.21 -2.17
N LEU A 203 -11.32 18.48 -2.82
CA LEU A 203 -11.32 18.88 -4.24
C LEU A 203 -10.60 20.20 -4.45
N HIS A 204 -10.80 21.16 -3.56
CA HIS A 204 -10.10 22.43 -3.55
C HIS A 204 -8.59 22.24 -3.41
N ASN A 205 -8.15 21.39 -2.48
CA ASN A 205 -6.73 21.05 -2.31
C ASN A 205 -6.14 20.43 -3.59
N ALA A 206 -6.87 19.53 -4.25
CA ALA A 206 -6.42 18.91 -5.51
C ALA A 206 -6.26 19.94 -6.64
N VAL A 207 -7.13 20.95 -6.74
CA VAL A 207 -7.08 21.94 -7.83
C VAL A 207 -6.15 23.12 -7.54
N THR A 208 -5.82 23.38 -6.28
CA THR A 208 -4.93 24.48 -5.87
C THR A 208 -3.48 24.03 -5.64
N ALA A 209 -3.24 22.73 -5.42
CA ALA A 209 -1.89 22.23 -5.22
C ALA A 209 -0.96 22.54 -6.43
N PRO A 210 0.31 22.92 -6.18
CA PRO A 210 1.24 23.27 -7.23
C PRO A 210 1.45 22.12 -8.24
N MET A 211 1.43 22.46 -9.52
CA MET A 211 1.64 21.49 -10.61
C MET A 211 2.44 22.10 -11.75
N SER A 212 3.43 21.35 -12.24
CA SER A 212 4.26 21.76 -13.38
C SER A 212 3.60 21.48 -14.74
N SER A 213 2.69 20.51 -14.79
CA SER A 213 1.94 20.15 -15.99
C SER A 213 0.53 19.71 -15.65
N LEU A 214 -0.43 20.01 -16.54
CA LEU A 214 -1.83 19.61 -16.39
C LEU A 214 -1.95 18.08 -16.36
N ASN A 215 -2.73 17.54 -15.43
CA ASN A 215 -2.99 16.11 -15.34
C ASN A 215 -4.50 15.82 -15.30
N ALA A 216 -4.89 14.63 -15.74
CA ALA A 216 -6.30 14.25 -15.83
C ALA A 216 -7.00 14.20 -14.47
N ILE A 217 -6.26 13.92 -13.39
CA ILE A 217 -6.80 13.82 -12.02
C ILE A 217 -7.33 15.18 -11.58
N THR A 218 -6.57 16.25 -11.77
CA THR A 218 -6.97 17.61 -11.37
C THR A 218 -8.11 18.15 -12.24
N VAL A 219 -8.16 17.78 -13.52
CA VAL A 219 -9.30 18.09 -14.41
C VAL A 219 -10.58 17.40 -13.90
N GLU A 220 -10.50 16.12 -13.56
CA GLU A 220 -11.63 15.37 -13.02
C GLU A 220 -12.05 15.82 -11.62
N ALA A 221 -11.10 16.29 -10.80
CA ALA A 221 -11.36 16.92 -9.52
C ALA A 221 -12.08 18.26 -9.71
N TYR A 222 -11.65 19.10 -10.65
CA TYR A 222 -12.28 20.39 -10.91
C TYR A 222 -13.73 20.26 -11.40
N LYS A 223 -14.02 19.31 -12.29
CA LYS A 223 -15.40 18.99 -12.70
C LYS A 223 -16.27 18.66 -11.50
N LYS A 224 -15.76 17.83 -10.57
CA LYS A 224 -16.49 17.45 -9.35
C LYS A 224 -16.60 18.61 -8.38
N TYR A 225 -15.60 19.47 -8.28
CA TYR A 225 -15.63 20.68 -7.47
C TYR A 225 -16.82 21.56 -7.86
N VAL A 226 -16.95 21.89 -9.15
CA VAL A 226 -18.08 22.67 -9.68
C VAL A 226 -19.42 22.03 -9.33
N LEU A 227 -19.58 20.73 -9.58
CA LEU A 227 -20.84 20.02 -9.29
C LEU A 227 -21.17 20.02 -7.79
N VAL A 228 -20.19 19.75 -6.94
CA VAL A 228 -20.41 19.69 -5.48
C VAL A 228 -20.66 21.09 -4.92
N SER A 229 -20.02 22.14 -5.42
CA SER A 229 -20.29 23.53 -5.00
C SER A 229 -21.74 23.91 -5.32
N LEU A 230 -22.23 23.56 -6.51
CA LEU A 230 -23.63 23.79 -6.88
C LEU A 230 -24.60 23.03 -5.96
N ILE A 231 -24.28 21.79 -5.58
CA ILE A 231 -25.10 21.00 -4.64
C ILE A 231 -25.11 21.62 -3.24
N GLN A 232 -23.94 22.04 -2.73
CA GLN A 232 -23.76 22.49 -1.35
C GLN A 232 -24.22 23.94 -1.13
N SER A 233 -23.96 24.81 -2.11
CA SER A 233 -24.03 26.27 -1.96
C SER A 233 -24.91 26.95 -3.03
N GLY A 234 -25.39 26.21 -4.04
CA GLY A 234 -26.20 26.75 -5.14
C GLY A 234 -25.44 27.64 -6.14
N GLN A 235 -24.13 27.81 -5.92
CA GLN A 235 -23.22 28.60 -6.74
C GLN A 235 -21.83 27.96 -6.71
N ILE A 236 -20.99 28.33 -7.67
CA ILE A 236 -19.59 27.90 -7.67
C ILE A 236 -18.87 28.69 -6.57
N GLU A 237 -18.25 28.00 -5.63
CA GLU A 237 -17.40 28.65 -4.62
C GLU A 237 -16.16 29.20 -5.34
N ASN A 238 -16.13 30.53 -5.50
CA ASN A 238 -15.00 31.22 -6.10
C ASN A 238 -13.80 31.15 -5.17
N ARG A 239 -12.62 30.95 -5.76
CA ARG A 239 -11.32 31.08 -5.09
C ARG A 239 -11.17 32.46 -4.46
#